data_AF-A0A958FPW4-F1
#
_entry.id   AF-A0A958FPW4-F1
#
_cell.length_a   1.000
_cell.length_b   1.000
_cell.length_c   1.000
_cell.angle_alpha   90.00
_cell.angle_beta   90.00
_cell.angle_gamma   90.00
#
_symmetry.space_group_name_H-M   'P 1'
#
loop_
_entity.id
_entity.type
_entity.pdbx_description
1 polymer ?
#
loop_
_entity_poly.entity_id
_entity_poly.type
_entity_poly.pdbx_seq_one_letter_code
_entity_poly.pdbx_strand_id
1 'polypeptide(L)'
;MISFIDNTKLHTYIANFYESGKLVAIVCHATCVLLKIRLSNGNLLVDSKTWTGFADSEEEYADQIVGQKIQPFWIESSAKKLPNTNFITGGRFKSFAIRDGRLITGQQQFSGKAAAKLVIEALGI
;
A
#
# COMPACT_ATOMS: atom_id res chain seq x y z
N MET A 1 7.95 6.47 -4.33
CA MET A 1 7.71 5.55 -5.47
C MET A 1 8.99 5.20 -6.20
N ILE A 2 9.75 6.18 -6.71
CA ILE A 2 10.97 5.97 -7.52
C ILE A 2 12.01 5.08 -6.82
N SER A 3 12.45 5.43 -5.61
CA SER A 3 13.48 4.69 -4.87
C SER A 3 12.97 3.41 -4.17
N PHE A 4 11.66 3.13 -4.23
CA PHE A 4 11.00 2.05 -3.50
C PHE A 4 10.56 0.92 -4.42
N ILE A 5 10.08 1.24 -5.62
CA ILE A 5 9.42 0.26 -6.51
C ILE A 5 10.35 -0.84 -7.01
N ASP A 6 11.65 -0.58 -7.16
CA ASP A 6 12.64 -1.57 -7.63
C ASP A 6 13.76 -1.83 -6.60
N ASN A 7 13.53 -1.43 -5.34
CA ASN A 7 14.48 -1.66 -4.27
C ASN A 7 14.33 -3.08 -3.71
N THR A 8 15.06 -4.02 -4.31
CA THR A 8 15.03 -5.44 -3.95
C THR A 8 15.38 -5.68 -2.48
N LYS A 9 16.35 -4.95 -1.92
CA LYS A 9 16.72 -5.07 -0.50
C LYS A 9 15.55 -4.70 0.43
N LEU A 10 14.85 -3.60 0.11
CA LEU A 10 13.66 -3.18 0.86
C LEU A 10 12.54 -4.22 0.73
N HIS A 11 12.32 -4.75 -0.47
CA HIS A 11 11.28 -5.76 -0.71
C HIS A 11 11.53 -7.04 0.06
N THR A 12 12.76 -7.57 0.01
CA THR A 12 13.17 -8.75 0.77
C THR A 12 13.04 -8.51 2.27
N TYR A 13 13.43 -7.33 2.76
CA TYR A 13 13.27 -6.98 4.16
C TYR A 13 11.80 -7.02 4.60
N ILE A 14 10.89 -6.41 3.84
CA ILE A 14 9.46 -6.39 4.15
C ILE A 14 8.85 -7.80 4.05
N ALA A 15 9.20 -8.58 3.03
CA ALA A 15 8.76 -9.96 2.89
C ALA A 15 9.18 -10.81 4.09
N ASN A 16 10.46 -10.78 4.46
CA ASN A 16 10.98 -11.51 5.63
C ASN A 16 10.32 -11.05 6.94
N PHE A 17 10.08 -9.75 7.10
CA PHE A 17 9.39 -9.21 8.27
C PHE A 17 7.96 -9.75 8.35
N TYR A 18 7.23 -9.74 7.23
CA TYR A 18 5.90 -10.33 7.11
C TYR A 18 5.93 -11.86 7.30
N GLU A 19 6.91 -12.60 6.80
CA GLU A 19 6.97 -14.05 6.98
C GLU A 19 7.36 -14.43 8.43
N SER A 20 8.06 -13.55 9.15
CA SER A 20 8.39 -13.72 10.57
C SER A 20 7.22 -13.51 11.55
N GLY A 21 5.98 -13.51 11.07
CA GLY A 21 4.79 -13.37 11.92
C GLY A 21 4.45 -11.93 12.34
N LYS A 22 5.18 -10.92 11.86
CA LYS A 22 5.02 -9.52 12.28
C LYS A 22 3.98 -8.73 11.45
N LEU A 23 3.52 -7.62 12.01
CA LEU A 23 2.59 -6.68 11.35
C LEU A 23 3.34 -5.76 10.39
N VAL A 24 2.87 -5.62 9.16
CA VAL A 24 3.41 -4.69 8.16
C VAL A 24 2.39 -3.59 7.92
N ALA A 25 2.73 -2.34 8.27
CA ALA A 25 1.89 -1.17 8.01
C ALA A 25 2.55 -0.25 6.98
N ILE A 26 1.83 0.07 5.89
CA ILE A 26 2.35 0.88 4.79
C ILE A 26 1.28 1.90 4.38
N VAL A 27 1.63 3.17 4.23
CA VAL A 27 0.66 4.26 4.00
C VAL A 27 1.05 5.08 2.76
N CYS A 28 0.04 5.64 2.07
CA CYS A 28 0.22 6.58 0.96
C CYS A 28 1.01 5.94 -0.20
N HIS A 29 1.94 6.69 -0.80
CA HIS A 29 2.78 6.24 -1.91
C HIS A 29 3.74 5.10 -1.56
N ALA A 30 4.04 4.85 -0.29
CA ALA A 30 4.92 3.75 0.10
C ALA A 30 4.31 2.39 -0.26
N THR A 31 2.97 2.32 -0.39
CA THR A 31 2.25 1.10 -0.81
C THR A 31 2.63 0.62 -2.21
N CYS A 32 3.34 1.43 -3.00
CA CYS A 32 3.87 1.01 -4.30
C CYS A 32 4.75 -0.25 -4.22
N VAL A 33 5.43 -0.50 -3.08
CA VAL A 33 6.25 -1.71 -2.91
C VAL A 33 5.41 -2.99 -3.01
N LEU A 34 4.14 -2.94 -2.62
CA LEU A 34 3.22 -4.07 -2.64
C LEU A 34 2.88 -4.53 -4.07
N LEU A 35 3.16 -3.72 -5.08
CA LEU A 35 3.01 -4.10 -6.49
C LEU A 35 4.03 -5.17 -6.91
N LYS A 36 5.15 -5.31 -6.19
CA LYS A 36 6.27 -6.19 -6.57
C LYS A 36 6.80 -7.09 -5.46
N ILE A 37 6.50 -6.82 -4.18
CA ILE A 37 6.95 -7.69 -3.08
C ILE A 37 6.36 -9.08 -3.26
N ARG A 38 7.26 -10.07 -3.33
CA ARG A 38 6.93 -11.50 -3.32
C ARG A 38 7.38 -12.13 -2.02
N LEU A 39 6.58 -13.09 -1.56
CA LEU A 39 6.90 -13.97 -0.43
C LEU A 39 7.81 -15.11 -0.88
N SER A 40 8.33 -15.90 0.07
CA SER A 40 9.20 -17.05 -0.19
C SER A 40 8.56 -18.11 -1.09
N ASN A 41 7.23 -18.19 -1.10
CA ASN A 41 6.46 -19.08 -1.99
C ASN A 41 6.28 -18.53 -3.43
N GLY A 42 6.84 -17.35 -3.74
CA GLY A 42 6.76 -16.71 -5.06
C GLY A 42 5.51 -15.88 -5.30
N ASN A 43 4.47 -15.99 -4.47
CA ASN A 43 3.25 -15.19 -4.58
C ASN A 43 3.53 -13.74 -4.19
N LEU A 44 2.75 -12.80 -4.74
CA LEU A 44 2.76 -11.43 -4.25
C LEU A 44 2.28 -11.40 -2.80
N LEU A 45 2.83 -10.50 -1.97
CA LEU A 45 2.37 -10.34 -0.58
C LEU A 45 0.87 -10.00 -0.52
N VAL A 46 0.37 -9.27 -1.52
CA VAL A 46 -1.04 -8.88 -1.66
C VAL A 46 -1.92 -9.92 -2.36
N ASP A 47 -1.36 -11.09 -2.73
CA ASP A 47 -2.17 -12.18 -3.27
C ASP A 47 -3.24 -12.62 -2.25
N SER A 48 -4.47 -12.76 -2.73
CA SER A 48 -5.68 -13.05 -1.97
C SER A 48 -5.99 -12.05 -0.86
N LYS A 49 -5.49 -10.80 -0.96
CA LYS A 49 -5.69 -9.74 0.06
C LYS A 49 -6.54 -8.59 -0.42
N THR A 50 -7.23 -7.96 0.54
CA THR A 50 -7.80 -6.62 0.36
C THR A 50 -6.85 -5.55 0.91
N TRP A 51 -6.56 -4.52 0.12
CA TRP A 51 -5.62 -3.46 0.50
C TRP A 51 -5.93 -2.13 -0.19
N THR A 52 -5.30 -1.07 0.29
CA THR A 52 -5.42 0.29 -0.26
C THR A 52 -4.07 0.96 -0.40
N GLY A 53 -4.06 2.13 -1.00
CA GLY A 53 -2.88 2.95 -1.30
C GLY A 53 -3.35 4.24 -1.95
N PHE A 54 -2.41 5.13 -2.29
CA PHE A 54 -2.77 6.43 -2.86
C PHE A 54 -3.61 6.26 -4.14
N ALA A 55 -4.78 6.90 -4.19
CA ALA A 55 -5.78 6.66 -5.24
C ALA A 55 -5.46 7.45 -6.52
N ASP A 56 -5.88 6.92 -7.68
CA ASP A 56 -5.71 7.59 -8.97
C ASP A 56 -6.37 8.98 -8.95
N SER A 57 -7.53 9.10 -8.29
CA SER A 57 -8.24 10.37 -8.16
C SER A 57 -7.50 11.42 -7.30
N GLU A 58 -6.56 10.99 -6.46
CA GLU A 58 -5.70 11.87 -5.65
C GLU A 58 -4.42 12.24 -6.42
N GLU A 59 -3.90 11.32 -7.25
CA GLU A 59 -2.81 11.62 -8.20
C GLU A 59 -3.27 12.63 -9.25
N GLU A 60 -4.44 12.43 -9.84
CA GLU A 60 -5.01 13.33 -10.85
C GLU A 60 -5.15 14.76 -10.29
N TYR A 61 -5.58 14.89 -9.04
CA TYR A 61 -5.63 16.18 -8.37
C TYR A 61 -4.26 16.84 -8.23
N ALA A 62 -3.26 16.07 -7.79
CA ALA A 62 -1.91 16.58 -7.62
C ALA A 62 -1.31 17.02 -8.96
N ASP A 63 -1.48 16.20 -10.00
CA ASP A 63 -1.03 16.51 -11.36
C ASP A 63 -1.71 17.77 -11.91
N GLN A 64 -3.01 17.97 -11.67
CA GLN A 64 -3.74 19.19 -12.08
C GLN A 64 -3.21 20.44 -11.37
N ILE A 65 -2.92 20.35 -10.07
CA ILE A 65 -2.39 21.48 -9.29
C ILE A 65 -0.96 21.84 -9.73
N VAL A 66 -0.13 20.85 -10.05
CA VAL A 66 1.25 21.05 -10.49
C VAL A 66 1.34 21.36 -11.99
N GLY A 67 0.33 21.01 -12.78
CA GLY A 67 0.27 21.23 -14.23
C GLY A 67 1.07 20.21 -15.05
N GLN A 68 1.51 19.10 -14.44
CA GLN A 68 2.25 18.02 -15.09
C GLN A 68 2.16 16.73 -14.29
N LYS A 69 2.48 15.61 -14.94
CA LYS A 69 2.55 14.30 -14.29
C LYS A 69 3.72 14.24 -13.32
N ILE A 70 3.44 14.03 -12.03
CA ILE A 70 4.45 14.00 -10.97
C ILE A 70 5.04 12.60 -10.81
N GLN A 71 4.18 11.59 -10.79
CA GLN A 71 4.58 10.21 -10.50
C GLN A 71 4.79 9.39 -11.79
N PRO A 72 5.78 8.48 -11.83
CA PRO A 72 6.05 7.68 -13.03
C PRO A 72 4.91 6.73 -13.40
N PHE A 73 4.17 6.26 -12.39
CA PHE A 73 2.98 5.40 -12.49
C PHE A 73 2.04 5.74 -11.33
N TRP A 74 0.79 5.28 -11.37
CA TRP A 74 -0.16 5.42 -10.27
C TRP A 74 -0.47 4.05 -9.66
N ILE A 75 -0.61 4.02 -8.33
CA ILE A 75 -0.68 2.75 -7.57
C ILE A 75 -2.00 2.03 -7.86
N GLU A 76 -3.14 2.72 -7.79
CA GLU A 76 -4.46 2.10 -8.03
C GLU A 76 -4.54 1.51 -9.44
N SER A 77 -4.18 2.28 -10.47
CA SER A 77 -4.09 1.80 -11.86
C SER A 77 -3.16 0.59 -12.05
N SER A 78 -2.08 0.51 -11.26
CA SER A 78 -1.13 -0.62 -11.32
C SER A 78 -1.66 -1.84 -10.56
N ALA A 79 -2.29 -1.61 -9.40
CA ALA A 79 -2.84 -2.64 -8.54
C ALA A 79 -4.03 -3.36 -9.18
N LYS A 80 -4.90 -2.64 -9.90
CA LYS A 80 -6.03 -3.22 -10.64
C LYS A 80 -5.63 -4.21 -11.75
N LYS A 81 -4.36 -4.20 -12.18
CA LYS A 81 -3.83 -5.14 -13.18
C LYS A 81 -3.27 -6.42 -12.56
N LEU A 82 -3.11 -6.45 -11.24
CA LEU A 82 -2.60 -7.63 -10.54
C LEU A 82 -3.73 -8.67 -10.41
N PRO A 83 -3.46 -9.94 -10.70
CA PRO A 83 -4.46 -10.99 -10.50
C PRO A 83 -4.64 -11.26 -9.01
N ASN A 84 -5.80 -11.80 -8.66
CA ASN A 84 -6.05 -12.41 -7.36
C ASN A 84 -5.78 -11.47 -6.16
N THR A 85 -6.06 -10.18 -6.29
CA THR A 85 -5.97 -9.20 -5.18
C THR A 85 -7.11 -8.21 -5.29
N ASN A 86 -7.47 -7.54 -4.19
CA ASN A 86 -8.57 -6.60 -4.13
C ASN A 86 -8.08 -5.22 -3.65
N PHE A 87 -7.79 -4.32 -4.59
CA PHE A 87 -7.42 -2.95 -4.29
C PHE A 87 -8.67 -2.07 -4.22
N ILE A 88 -8.91 -1.44 -3.07
CA ILE A 88 -10.08 -0.57 -2.88
C ILE A 88 -9.66 0.81 -2.36
N THR A 89 -10.44 1.82 -2.71
CA THR A 89 -10.22 3.22 -2.31
C THR A 89 -11.45 3.76 -1.59
N GLY A 90 -11.20 4.61 -0.60
CA GLY A 90 -12.19 5.46 0.03
C GLY A 90 -12.28 6.82 -0.65
N GLY A 91 -13.11 7.69 -0.08
CA GLY A 91 -13.26 9.06 -0.59
C GLY A 91 -11.95 9.86 -0.48
N ARG A 92 -11.67 10.65 -1.52
CA ARG A 92 -10.52 11.57 -1.57
C ARG A 92 -10.40 12.38 -0.28
N PHE A 93 -9.17 12.49 0.24
CA PHE A 93 -8.86 13.30 1.42
C PHE A 93 -9.64 12.89 2.69
N LYS A 94 -10.19 11.68 2.74
CA LYS A 94 -10.82 11.11 3.93
C LYS A 94 -9.98 9.98 4.48
N SER A 95 -9.97 9.85 5.81
CA SER A 95 -9.29 8.74 6.48
C SER A 95 -9.82 7.40 5.97
N PHE A 96 -8.93 6.58 5.42
CA PHE A 96 -9.23 5.24 4.92
C PHE A 96 -8.03 4.30 5.08
N ALA A 97 -8.20 3.23 5.86
CA ALA A 97 -7.17 2.23 6.11
C ALA A 97 -7.81 0.84 6.22
N ILE A 98 -7.06 -0.18 5.83
CA ILE A 98 -7.50 -1.57 5.76
C ILE A 98 -6.49 -2.43 6.50
N ARG A 99 -7.01 -3.41 7.26
CA ARG A 99 -6.23 -4.52 7.79
C ARG A 99 -6.72 -5.81 7.16
N ASP A 100 -5.81 -6.55 6.53
CA ASP A 100 -6.01 -7.91 6.04
C ASP A 100 -4.97 -8.82 6.70
N GLY A 101 -5.40 -9.53 7.75
CA GLY A 101 -4.51 -10.31 8.61
C GLY A 101 -3.44 -9.43 9.24
N ARG A 102 -2.20 -9.59 8.78
CA ARG A 102 -1.00 -8.88 9.26
C ARG A 102 -0.52 -7.75 8.34
N LEU A 103 -1.20 -7.54 7.21
CA LEU A 103 -0.97 -6.40 6.33
C LEU A 103 -1.95 -5.29 6.69
N ILE A 104 -1.43 -4.10 6.97
CA ILE A 104 -2.18 -2.87 7.20
C ILE A 104 -1.78 -1.86 6.13
N THR A 105 -2.76 -1.30 5.44
CA THR A 105 -2.53 -0.28 4.41
C THR A 105 -3.37 0.96 4.67
N GLY A 106 -2.80 2.14 4.42
CA GLY A 106 -3.51 3.42 4.52
C GLY A 106 -3.44 4.17 3.20
N GLN A 107 -4.57 4.74 2.78
CA GLN A 107 -4.69 5.38 1.46
C GLN A 107 -3.78 6.61 1.30
N GLN A 108 -3.82 7.56 2.24
CA GLN A 108 -3.17 8.87 2.09
C GLN A 108 -2.86 9.54 3.44
N GLN A 109 -2.41 10.79 3.45
CA GLN A 109 -1.97 11.52 4.65
C GLN A 109 -2.97 11.53 5.82
N PHE A 110 -4.28 11.65 5.59
CA PHE A 110 -5.31 11.61 6.63
C PHE A 110 -5.60 10.19 7.13
N SER A 111 -5.05 9.15 6.50
CA SER A 111 -5.20 7.76 6.93
C SER A 111 -4.18 7.33 7.98
N GLY A 112 -3.16 8.14 8.29
CA GLY A 112 -2.08 7.76 9.23
C GLY A 112 -2.60 7.36 10.61
N LYS A 113 -3.53 8.14 11.18
CA LYS A 113 -4.15 7.83 12.48
C LYS A 113 -4.96 6.53 12.43
N ALA A 114 -5.71 6.29 11.36
CA ALA A 114 -6.49 5.07 11.21
C ALA A 114 -5.60 3.82 11.05
N ALA A 115 -4.54 3.92 10.23
CA ALA A 115 -3.56 2.85 10.10
C ALA A 115 -2.88 2.54 11.45
N ALA A 116 -2.50 3.56 12.22
CA ALA A 116 -1.91 3.37 13.55
C ALA A 116 -2.87 2.69 14.54
N LYS A 117 -4.16 3.05 14.52
CA LYS A 117 -5.19 2.36 15.33
C LYS A 117 -5.28 0.89 14.97
N LEU A 118 -5.30 0.55 13.68
CA LEU A 118 -5.32 -0.85 13.24
C LEU A 118 -4.07 -1.64 13.68
N VAL A 119 -2.91 -0.97 13.78
CA VAL A 119 -1.69 -1.58 14.32
C VAL A 119 -1.85 -1.89 15.80
N ILE A 120 -2.31 -0.92 16.59
CA ILE A 120 -2.56 -1.06 18.04
C ILE A 120 -3.56 -2.20 18.29
N GLU A 121 -4.70 -2.20 17.59
CA GLU A 121 -5.70 -3.25 17.67
C GLU A 121 -5.14 -4.63 17.29
N ALA A 122 -4.23 -4.70 16.31
CA ALA A 122 -3.60 -5.95 15.90
C ALA A 122 -2.54 -6.46 16.88
N LEU A 123 -1.97 -5.58 17.71
CA LEU A 123 -1.07 -5.94 18.81
C LEU A 123 -1.82 -6.35 20.08
N GLY A 124 -3.13 -6.09 20.15
CA GLY A 124 -3.97 -6.46 21.29
C GLY A 124 -3.77 -5.57 22.52
N ILE A 125 -3.37 -4.31 22.32
CA ILE A 125 -3.16 -3.30 23.38
C ILE A 125 -4.13 -2.13 23.25
#